data_AF-A0A1V3WQW5-F1
#
_entry.id   AF-A0A1V3WQW5-F1
#
_cell.length_a   1.000
_cell.length_b   1.000
_cell.length_c   1.000
_cell.angle_alpha   90.00
_cell.angle_beta   90.00
_cell.angle_gamma   90.00
#
_symmetry.space_group_name_H-M   'P 1'
#
loop_
_entity.id
_entity.type
_entity.pdbx_description
1 polymer ?
#
loop_
_entity_poly.entity_id
_entity_poly.type
_entity_poly.pdbx_seq_one_letter_code
_entity_poly.pdbx_strand_id
1 'polypeptide(L)'
;MFQRTPIWISPRFDIPFTAEQQDLFERDPAAARQLRDEAFDSYESSSFDVDAAQTREATELARSYLLRKVADPELRAKLTPDYPVGCKRPLMSRDWYPTFSLPNVSLETTAIAELTDYGVRTVDGVEHRVDTVIYGTGFKAADYLASIDVYGTGRRRLREDWRDGAEAYLGTLVTGYPNFYMLYGPNTNGVNSIIYIHEAQTTFVRHVLDVMVGRARAPSR
;
A
#
# COMPACT_ATOMS: atom_id res chain seq x y z
N MET A 1 7.22 -15.72 -15.63
CA MET A 1 7.11 -14.71 -14.55
C MET A 1 8.02 -15.16 -13.42
N PHE A 2 8.89 -14.28 -12.94
CA PHE A 2 9.79 -14.57 -11.81
C PHE A 2 9.22 -13.98 -10.53
N GLN A 3 9.04 -14.81 -9.51
CA GLN A 3 8.48 -14.40 -8.21
C GLN A 3 9.38 -14.82 -7.07
N ARG A 4 9.87 -13.84 -6.31
CA ARG A 4 10.62 -14.13 -5.07
C ARG A 4 9.70 -14.47 -3.90
N THR A 5 8.57 -13.77 -3.77
CA THR A 5 7.65 -13.97 -2.66
C THR A 5 6.22 -13.82 -3.18
N PRO A 6 5.34 -14.81 -2.99
CA PRO A 6 3.92 -14.68 -3.35
C PRO A 6 3.23 -13.61 -2.50
N ILE A 7 2.11 -13.11 -3.00
CA ILE A 7 1.22 -12.17 -2.31
C ILE A 7 -0.21 -12.68 -2.33
N TRP A 8 -0.96 -12.40 -1.26
CA TRP A 8 -2.38 -12.73 -1.22
C TRP A 8 -3.15 -11.87 -2.22
N ILE A 9 -3.94 -12.55 -3.05
CA ILE A 9 -4.89 -11.92 -3.96
C ILE A 9 -6.30 -12.25 -3.51
N SER A 10 -7.11 -11.21 -3.37
CA SER A 10 -8.54 -11.31 -3.13
C SER A 10 -9.34 -11.06 -4.42
N PRO A 11 -10.60 -11.51 -4.50
CA PRO A 11 -11.47 -11.16 -5.59
C PRO A 11 -11.61 -9.64 -5.70
N ARG A 12 -11.55 -9.11 -6.92
CA ARG A 12 -11.86 -7.71 -7.22
C ARG A 12 -13.31 -7.58 -7.68
N PHE A 13 -14.05 -6.67 -7.06
CA PHE A 13 -15.46 -6.40 -7.33
C PHE A 13 -15.60 -4.98 -7.88
N ASP A 14 -15.18 -4.77 -9.13
CA ASP A 14 -15.25 -3.47 -9.83
C ASP A 14 -16.24 -3.52 -10.99
N ILE A 15 -17.52 -3.72 -10.64
CA ILE A 15 -18.60 -3.74 -11.62
C ILE A 15 -18.87 -2.30 -12.08
N PRO A 16 -18.80 -2.00 -13.40
CA PRO A 16 -19.15 -0.68 -13.90
C PRO A 16 -20.59 -0.32 -13.56
N PHE A 17 -20.84 0.96 -13.24
CA PHE A 17 -22.20 1.45 -13.04
C PHE A 17 -23.01 1.37 -14.34
N THR A 18 -24.26 0.94 -14.23
CA THR A 18 -25.20 0.94 -15.36
C THR A 18 -25.61 2.37 -15.74
N ALA A 19 -26.17 2.56 -16.93
CA ALA A 19 -26.66 3.87 -17.37
C ALA A 19 -27.72 4.43 -16.41
N GLU A 20 -28.61 3.57 -15.90
CA GLU A 20 -29.66 3.97 -14.96
C GLU A 20 -29.08 4.43 -13.61
N GLN A 21 -28.02 3.78 -13.14
CA GLN A 21 -27.31 4.20 -11.93
C GLN A 21 -26.60 5.55 -12.14
N GLN A 22 -25.97 5.73 -13.30
CA GLN A 22 -25.33 7.00 -13.65
C GLN A 22 -26.36 8.13 -13.71
N ASP A 23 -27.49 7.93 -14.41
CA ASP A 23 -28.58 8.90 -14.48
C ASP A 23 -29.16 9.22 -13.09
N LEU A 24 -29.22 8.24 -12.18
CA LEU A 24 -29.65 8.46 -10.80
C LEU A 24 -28.66 9.37 -10.07
N PHE A 25 -27.35 9.09 -10.17
CA PHE A 25 -26.31 9.88 -9.50
C PHE A 25 -26.22 11.31 -10.04
N GLU A 26 -26.48 11.52 -11.34
CA GLU A 26 -26.55 12.86 -11.93
C GLU A 26 -27.75 13.66 -11.41
N ARG A 27 -28.91 13.00 -11.25
CA ARG A 27 -30.15 13.65 -10.79
C ARG A 27 -30.19 13.82 -9.27
N ASP A 28 -29.59 12.91 -8.51
CA ASP A 28 -29.53 12.93 -7.06
C ASP A 28 -28.09 12.72 -6.55
N PRO A 29 -27.34 13.83 -6.36
CA PRO A 29 -26.00 13.78 -5.78
C PRO A 29 -25.93 13.18 -4.37
N ALA A 30 -27.04 13.14 -3.62
CA ALA A 30 -27.06 12.52 -2.30
C ALA A 30 -26.91 11.00 -2.38
N ALA A 31 -27.55 10.36 -3.37
CA ALA A 31 -27.39 8.93 -3.62
C ALA A 31 -25.93 8.55 -3.95
N ALA A 32 -25.25 9.37 -4.75
CA ALA A 32 -23.83 9.18 -5.06
C ALA A 32 -22.93 9.34 -3.82
N ARG A 33 -23.24 10.31 -2.96
CA ARG A 33 -22.53 10.53 -1.69
C ARG A 33 -22.73 9.38 -0.72
N GLN A 34 -23.95 8.87 -0.60
CA GLN A 34 -24.23 7.71 0.25
C GLN A 34 -23.37 6.50 -0.16
N LEU A 35 -23.31 6.18 -1.45
CA LEU A 35 -22.46 5.09 -1.94
C LEU A 35 -20.97 5.33 -1.62
N ARG A 36 -20.50 6.57 -1.77
CA ARG A 36 -19.13 6.96 -1.42
C ARG A 36 -18.88 6.77 0.09
N ASP A 37 -19.82 7.16 0.94
CA ASP A 37 -19.70 7.06 2.39
C ASP A 37 -19.73 5.61 2.84
N GLU A 38 -20.59 4.77 2.27
CA GLU A 38 -20.60 3.32 2.51
C GLU A 38 -19.25 2.66 2.11
N ALA A 39 -18.69 3.06 0.97
CA ALA A 39 -17.38 2.58 0.54
C ALA A 39 -16.25 3.05 1.47
N PHE A 40 -16.33 4.30 1.95
CA PHE A 40 -15.39 4.86 2.91
C PHE A 40 -15.46 4.12 4.25
N ASP A 41 -16.65 3.95 4.82
CA ASP A 41 -16.87 3.26 6.09
C ASP A 41 -16.43 1.79 6.02
N SER A 42 -16.70 1.11 4.90
CA SER A 42 -16.20 -0.25 4.67
C SER A 42 -14.68 -0.31 4.63
N TYR A 43 -14.02 0.72 4.11
CA TYR A 43 -12.56 0.75 4.01
C TYR A 43 -11.93 1.07 5.37
N GLU A 44 -12.41 2.11 6.06
CA GLU A 44 -11.89 2.54 7.36
C GLU A 44 -12.17 1.55 8.49
N SER A 45 -13.21 0.72 8.38
CA SER A 45 -13.53 -0.33 9.38
C SER A 45 -12.64 -1.57 9.28
N SER A 46 -11.76 -1.65 8.28
CA SER A 46 -10.88 -2.80 8.08
C SER A 46 -9.73 -2.81 9.09
N SER A 47 -9.61 -3.87 9.89
CA SER A 47 -8.46 -4.12 10.77
C SER A 47 -7.61 -5.27 10.23
N PHE A 48 -6.29 -5.06 10.23
CA PHE A 48 -5.29 -6.04 9.83
C PHE A 48 -4.33 -6.36 10.97
N ASP A 49 -4.78 -6.21 12.21
CA ASP A 49 -4.00 -6.64 13.38
C ASP A 49 -3.74 -8.15 13.29
N VAL A 50 -2.54 -8.56 13.67
CA VAL A 50 -2.02 -9.92 13.45
C VAL A 50 -2.95 -11.00 14.03
N ASP A 51 -3.56 -10.74 15.19
CA ASP A 51 -4.44 -11.68 15.89
C ASP A 51 -5.94 -11.44 15.65
N ALA A 52 -6.31 -10.46 14.83
CA ALA A 52 -7.70 -10.14 14.57
C ALA A 52 -8.44 -11.31 13.90
N ALA A 53 -9.71 -11.50 14.26
CA ALA A 53 -10.59 -12.44 13.57
C ALA A 53 -10.68 -12.10 12.07
N GLN A 54 -10.76 -10.81 11.74
CA GLN A 54 -10.78 -10.31 10.37
C GLN A 54 -9.54 -10.75 9.56
N THR A 55 -8.34 -10.71 10.15
CA THR A 55 -7.10 -11.16 9.49
C THR A 55 -7.17 -12.64 9.14
N ARG A 56 -7.68 -13.47 10.05
CA ARG A 56 -7.86 -14.91 9.83
C ARG A 56 -8.90 -15.18 8.74
N GLU A 57 -10.05 -14.55 8.83
CA GLU A 57 -11.14 -14.67 7.84
C GLU A 57 -10.70 -14.21 6.44
N ALA A 58 -9.98 -13.09 6.35
CA ALA A 58 -9.43 -12.58 5.10
C ALA A 58 -8.38 -13.54 4.52
N THR A 59 -7.54 -14.15 5.36
CA THR A 59 -6.56 -15.15 4.94
C THR A 59 -7.25 -16.39 4.37
N GLU A 60 -8.28 -16.91 5.05
CA GLU A 60 -9.04 -18.05 4.55
C GLU A 60 -9.83 -17.72 3.27
N LEU A 61 -10.38 -16.51 3.17
CA LEU A 61 -11.03 -16.04 1.94
C LEU A 61 -10.05 -16.03 0.76
N ALA A 62 -8.88 -15.42 0.93
CA ALA A 62 -7.84 -15.35 -0.10
C ALA A 62 -7.30 -16.74 -0.46
N ARG A 63 -7.04 -17.59 0.53
CA ARG A 63 -6.65 -19.00 0.33
C ARG A 63 -7.72 -19.76 -0.46
N SER A 64 -8.98 -19.65 -0.08
CA SER A 64 -10.09 -20.29 -0.78
C SER A 64 -10.20 -19.79 -2.23
N TYR A 65 -9.92 -18.51 -2.47
CA TYR A 65 -9.92 -17.93 -3.80
C TYR A 65 -8.80 -18.50 -4.67
N LEU A 66 -7.57 -18.59 -4.15
CA LEU A 66 -6.45 -19.28 -4.80
C LEU A 66 -6.81 -20.72 -5.18
N LEU A 67 -7.34 -21.49 -4.23
CA LEU A 67 -7.73 -22.89 -4.44
C LEU A 67 -8.78 -23.05 -5.55
N ARG A 68 -9.76 -22.12 -5.63
CA ARG A 68 -10.78 -22.14 -6.67
C ARG A 68 -10.24 -21.73 -8.05
N LYS A 69 -9.23 -20.86 -8.11
CA LYS A 69 -8.74 -20.26 -9.36
C LYS A 69 -7.56 -20.98 -9.99
N VAL A 70 -6.77 -21.70 -9.20
CA VAL A 70 -5.63 -22.49 -9.68
C VAL A 70 -5.96 -23.94 -9.44
N ALA A 71 -5.90 -24.79 -10.47
CA ALA A 71 -6.18 -26.23 -10.32
C ALA A 71 -4.92 -27.02 -9.93
N ASP A 72 -3.77 -26.66 -10.50
CA ASP A 72 -2.49 -27.34 -10.31
C ASP A 72 -1.97 -27.20 -8.86
N PRO A 73 -1.73 -28.32 -8.13
CA PRO A 73 -1.21 -28.30 -6.77
C PRO A 73 0.21 -27.72 -6.65
N GLU A 74 1.08 -27.91 -7.63
CA GLU A 74 2.45 -27.37 -7.58
C GLU A 74 2.43 -25.85 -7.72
N LEU A 75 1.64 -25.35 -8.67
CA LEU A 75 1.43 -23.92 -8.87
C LEU A 75 0.78 -23.27 -7.64
N ARG A 76 -0.20 -23.95 -7.00
CA ARG A 76 -0.79 -23.48 -5.72
C ARG A 76 0.27 -23.32 -4.64
N ALA A 77 1.18 -24.29 -4.49
CA ALA A 77 2.23 -24.21 -3.49
C ALA A 77 3.13 -22.99 -3.72
N LYS A 78 3.56 -22.74 -4.97
CA LYS A 78 4.37 -21.57 -5.34
C LYS A 78 3.65 -20.23 -5.15
N LEU A 79 2.32 -20.22 -5.27
CA LEU A 79 1.48 -19.01 -5.15
C LEU A 79 0.94 -18.76 -3.75
N THR A 80 1.16 -19.67 -2.79
CA THR A 80 0.66 -19.55 -1.41
C THR A 80 1.69 -18.82 -0.54
N PRO A 81 1.35 -17.63 0.01
CA PRO A 81 2.18 -16.97 1.02
C PRO A 81 2.29 -17.76 2.32
N ASP A 82 3.43 -17.59 2.99
CA ASP A 82 3.78 -18.13 4.31
C ASP A 82 3.47 -17.17 5.47
N TYR A 83 2.84 -16.04 5.18
CA TYR A 83 2.38 -15.03 6.13
C TYR A 83 0.86 -14.78 5.99
N PRO A 84 0.15 -14.34 7.04
CA PRO A 84 -1.27 -14.01 6.94
C PRO A 84 -1.52 -12.74 6.12
N VAL A 85 -2.75 -12.57 5.63
CA VAL A 85 -3.19 -11.31 5.01
C VAL A 85 -2.95 -10.14 5.99
N GLY A 86 -2.51 -8.98 5.50
CA GLY A 86 -2.26 -7.80 6.34
C GLY A 86 -0.78 -7.54 6.64
N CYS A 87 0.07 -8.57 6.71
CA CYS A 87 1.54 -8.38 6.83
C CYS A 87 2.13 -7.65 5.61
N LYS A 88 1.48 -7.82 4.45
CA LYS A 88 1.64 -6.97 3.28
C LYS A 88 0.26 -6.55 2.82
N ARG A 89 0.15 -5.37 2.21
CA ARG A 89 -1.10 -4.87 1.66
C ARG A 89 -1.61 -5.85 0.59
N PRO A 90 -2.76 -6.52 0.80
CA PRO A 90 -3.27 -7.49 -0.16
C PRO A 90 -3.65 -6.79 -1.46
N LEU A 91 -3.55 -7.51 -2.58
CA LEU A 91 -4.00 -7.02 -3.88
C LEU A 91 -5.34 -7.63 -4.24
N MET A 92 -6.10 -6.95 -5.09
CA MET A 92 -7.38 -7.44 -5.60
C MET A 92 -7.27 -7.59 -7.11
N SER A 93 -7.51 -8.80 -7.61
CA SER A 93 -7.46 -9.08 -9.05
C SER A 93 -8.33 -10.28 -9.40
N ARG A 94 -9.07 -10.17 -10.52
CA ARG A 94 -9.81 -11.30 -11.11
C ARG A 94 -8.93 -12.15 -12.01
N ASP A 95 -7.85 -11.58 -12.53
CA ASP A 95 -7.08 -12.12 -13.65
C ASP A 95 -5.75 -12.74 -13.20
N TRP A 96 -5.22 -12.35 -12.03
CA TRP A 96 -3.90 -12.78 -11.57
C TRP A 96 -3.73 -14.30 -11.53
N TYR A 97 -4.61 -15.01 -10.82
CA TYR A 97 -4.52 -16.46 -10.71
C TYR A 97 -4.84 -17.19 -12.04
N PRO A 98 -5.92 -16.85 -12.78
CA PRO A 98 -6.18 -17.43 -14.09
C PRO A 98 -5.03 -17.28 -15.10
N THR A 99 -4.25 -16.21 -15.00
CA THR A 99 -3.11 -15.95 -15.90
C THR A 99 -2.10 -17.10 -15.87
N PHE A 100 -1.88 -17.74 -14.72
CA PHE A 100 -0.92 -18.85 -14.61
C PHE A 100 -1.44 -20.18 -15.19
N SER A 101 -2.71 -20.26 -15.56
CA SER A 101 -3.27 -21.42 -16.27
C SER A 101 -3.14 -21.29 -17.80
N LEU A 102 -2.64 -20.15 -18.31
CA LEU A 102 -2.43 -19.95 -19.73
C LEU A 102 -1.22 -20.76 -20.21
N PRO A 103 -1.29 -21.39 -21.41
CA PRO A 103 -0.23 -22.28 -21.90
C PRO A 103 1.11 -21.57 -22.15
N ASN A 104 1.10 -20.24 -22.29
CA ASN A 104 2.27 -19.40 -22.54
C ASN A 104 2.77 -18.68 -21.27
N VAL A 105 2.30 -19.08 -20.08
CA VAL A 105 2.71 -18.48 -18.80
C VAL A 105 3.32 -19.56 -17.92
N SER A 106 4.53 -19.30 -17.43
CA SER A 106 5.20 -20.10 -16.41
C SER A 106 5.54 -19.25 -15.19
N LEU A 107 5.52 -19.87 -14.01
CA LEU A 107 5.94 -19.28 -12.74
C LEU A 107 7.28 -19.88 -12.30
N GLU A 108 8.30 -19.04 -12.24
CA GLU A 108 9.64 -19.36 -11.74
C GLU A 108 9.84 -18.72 -10.37
N THR A 109 10.28 -19.51 -9.38
CA THR A 109 10.49 -19.07 -7.99
C THR A 109 11.94 -19.20 -7.53
N THR A 110 12.80 -19.78 -8.36
CA THR A 110 14.24 -19.88 -8.13
C THR A 110 14.87 -18.50 -8.19
N ALA A 111 15.81 -18.24 -7.28
CA ALA A 111 16.49 -16.96 -7.22
C ALA A 111 17.22 -16.65 -8.54
N ILE A 112 17.14 -15.41 -8.98
CA ILE A 112 17.88 -14.91 -10.14
C ILE A 112 19.33 -14.68 -9.72
N ALA A 113 20.28 -15.24 -10.47
CA ALA A 113 21.70 -15.01 -10.30
C ALA A 113 22.14 -13.74 -11.06
N GLU A 114 21.79 -13.66 -12.34
CA GLU A 114 22.19 -12.54 -13.20
C GLU A 114 21.30 -12.43 -14.46
N LEU A 115 21.44 -11.29 -15.14
CA LEU A 115 21.00 -11.15 -16.54
C LEU A 115 22.12 -11.58 -17.46
N THR A 116 21.76 -12.22 -18.57
CA THR A 116 22.68 -12.66 -19.61
C THR A 116 22.36 -11.95 -20.91
N ASP A 117 23.22 -12.11 -21.92
CA ASP A 117 22.95 -11.60 -23.27
C ASP A 117 21.69 -12.22 -23.90
N TYR A 118 21.17 -13.32 -23.36
CA TYR A 118 20.03 -14.07 -23.90
C TYR A 118 18.80 -14.09 -22.98
N GLY A 119 18.90 -13.60 -21.74
CA GLY A 119 17.78 -13.59 -20.81
C GLY A 119 18.17 -13.56 -19.33
N VAL A 120 17.57 -14.45 -18.54
CA VAL A 120 17.71 -14.49 -17.08
C VAL A 120 18.28 -15.84 -16.65
N ARG A 121 19.37 -15.83 -15.89
CA ARG A 121 19.95 -17.04 -15.30
C ARG A 121 19.57 -17.15 -13.84
N THR A 122 19.06 -18.31 -13.43
CA THR A 122 18.75 -18.64 -12.04
C THR A 122 19.97 -19.29 -11.35
N VAL A 123 19.95 -19.31 -10.01
CA VAL A 123 21.08 -19.80 -9.19
C VAL A 123 21.39 -21.30 -9.35
N ASP A 124 20.44 -22.07 -9.89
CA ASP A 124 20.62 -23.48 -10.26
C ASP A 124 21.28 -23.66 -11.64
N GLY A 125 21.63 -22.56 -12.32
CA GLY A 125 22.32 -22.55 -13.61
C GLY A 125 21.38 -22.62 -14.82
N VAL A 126 20.06 -22.68 -14.62
CA VAL A 126 19.09 -22.67 -15.72
C VAL A 126 19.04 -21.28 -16.36
N GLU A 127 19.11 -21.24 -17.70
CA GLU A 127 18.97 -20.00 -18.47
C GLU A 127 17.59 -19.92 -19.11
N HIS A 128 16.79 -18.95 -18.65
CA HIS A 128 15.49 -18.63 -19.20
C HIS A 128 15.66 -17.58 -20.29
N ARG A 129 15.65 -18.03 -21.56
CA ARG A 129 15.78 -17.14 -22.71
C ARG A 129 14.52 -16.30 -22.89
N VAL A 130 14.69 -14.99 -23.00
CA VAL A 130 13.61 -14.03 -23.17
C VAL A 130 14.06 -12.86 -24.04
N ASP A 131 13.16 -12.34 -24.86
CA ASP A 131 13.45 -11.17 -25.70
C ASP A 131 13.25 -9.85 -24.95
N THR A 132 12.52 -9.86 -23.83
CA THR A 132 12.18 -8.67 -23.06
C THR A 132 12.05 -8.98 -21.59
N VAL A 133 12.67 -8.14 -20.75
CA VAL A 133 12.57 -8.20 -19.29
C VAL A 133 11.78 -6.99 -18.80
N ILE A 134 10.70 -7.26 -18.07
CA ILE A 134 9.87 -6.22 -17.43
C ILE A 134 10.14 -6.24 -15.92
N TYR A 135 10.64 -5.13 -15.39
CA TYR A 135 10.87 -4.98 -13.96
C TYR A 135 9.60 -4.58 -13.22
N GLY A 136 8.97 -5.54 -12.53
CA GLY A 136 7.89 -5.28 -11.57
C GLY A 136 8.41 -4.79 -10.23
N THR A 137 9.08 -3.62 -10.19
CA THR A 137 9.69 -3.10 -8.96
C THR A 137 8.66 -2.66 -7.91
N GLY A 138 8.94 -2.93 -6.64
CA GLY A 138 8.16 -2.42 -5.51
C GLY A 138 8.56 -0.99 -5.07
N PHE A 139 8.12 -0.61 -3.88
CA PHE A 139 8.34 0.72 -3.29
C PHE A 139 9.13 0.64 -1.98
N LYS A 140 9.90 1.69 -1.66
CA LYS A 140 10.51 1.89 -0.34
C LYS A 140 9.55 2.69 0.56
N ALA A 141 8.51 2.03 1.06
CA ALA A 141 7.39 2.69 1.76
C ALA A 141 7.77 3.43 3.06
N ALA A 142 8.88 3.05 3.71
CA ALA A 142 9.37 3.66 4.94
C ALA A 142 10.49 4.69 4.72
N ASP A 143 10.91 4.92 3.48
CA ASP A 143 11.96 5.90 3.13
C ASP A 143 11.32 7.29 2.93
N TYR A 144 10.88 7.86 4.05
CA TYR A 144 10.22 9.16 4.08
C TYR A 144 11.18 10.27 3.61
N LEU A 145 10.68 11.18 2.78
CA LEU A 145 11.44 12.34 2.30
C LEU A 145 12.74 11.94 1.57
N ALA A 146 12.78 10.77 0.93
CA ALA A 146 13.92 10.22 0.21
C ALA A 146 14.63 11.25 -0.72
N SER A 147 13.89 12.18 -1.31
CA SER A 147 14.39 13.17 -2.27
C SER A 147 14.93 14.49 -1.67
N ILE A 148 14.75 14.75 -0.37
CA ILE A 148 15.12 16.05 0.24
C ILE A 148 15.88 15.90 1.56
N ASP A 149 16.85 16.78 1.80
CA ASP A 149 17.51 16.85 3.11
C ASP A 149 16.85 17.89 4.01
N VAL A 150 16.44 17.47 5.21
CA VAL A 150 15.81 18.32 6.21
C VAL A 150 16.77 18.50 7.38
N TYR A 151 17.04 19.76 7.75
CA TYR A 151 17.91 20.13 8.85
C TYR A 151 17.12 20.86 9.94
N GLY A 152 17.29 20.41 11.18
CA GLY A 152 16.63 20.96 12.36
C GLY A 152 17.53 21.85 13.20
N THR A 153 17.10 22.10 14.43
CA THR A 153 17.87 22.84 15.44
C THR A 153 19.25 22.22 15.64
N GLY A 154 20.29 23.05 15.71
CA GLY A 154 21.66 22.58 15.90
C GLY A 154 22.23 21.84 14.68
N ARG A 155 21.68 22.04 13.47
CA ARG A 155 22.10 21.39 12.22
C ARG A 155 21.92 19.87 12.21
N ARG A 156 21.06 19.34 13.08
CA ARG A 156 20.66 17.92 13.06
C ARG A 156 20.04 17.57 11.72
N ARG A 157 20.36 16.40 11.18
CA ARG A 157 19.84 15.93 9.91
C ARG A 157 18.77 14.87 10.15
N LEU A 158 17.58 15.05 9.57
CA LEU A 158 16.42 14.21 9.86
C LEU A 158 16.65 12.73 9.54
N ARG A 159 17.37 12.46 8.45
CA ARG A 159 17.74 11.08 8.06
C ARG A 159 18.63 10.38 9.10
N GLU A 160 19.48 11.12 9.80
CA GLU A 160 20.35 10.57 10.84
C GLU A 160 19.58 10.26 12.12
N ASP A 161 18.58 11.10 12.43
CA ASP A 161 17.66 10.89 13.56
C ASP A 161 16.71 9.70 13.30
N TRP A 162 16.29 9.49 12.05
CA TRP A 162 15.39 8.39 11.64
C TRP A 162 16.11 7.10 11.23
N ARG A 163 17.43 7.00 11.38
CA ARG A 163 18.20 5.82 10.93
C ARG A 163 17.72 4.50 11.55
N ASP A 164 17.21 4.56 12.79
CA ASP A 164 16.77 3.41 13.58
C ASP A 164 15.24 3.26 13.59
N GLY A 165 14.53 4.09 12.81
CA GLY A 165 13.07 4.14 12.77
C GLY A 165 12.56 5.57 12.66
N ALA A 166 11.67 5.81 11.70
CA ALA A 166 11.06 7.11 11.54
C ALA A 166 9.93 7.32 12.55
N GLU A 167 9.93 8.49 13.20
CA GLU A 167 8.90 8.87 14.17
C GLU A 167 8.44 10.31 13.96
N ALA A 168 7.16 10.55 14.19
CA ALA A 168 6.55 11.86 14.18
C ALA A 168 5.30 11.88 15.08
N TYR A 169 5.11 12.97 15.82
CA TYR A 169 3.88 13.19 16.58
C TYR A 169 2.70 13.35 15.62
N LEU A 170 1.70 12.49 15.78
CA LEU A 170 0.54 12.37 14.88
C LEU A 170 0.96 12.26 13.40
N GLY A 171 2.12 11.65 13.12
CA GLY A 171 2.66 11.52 11.77
C GLY A 171 2.99 12.85 11.08
N THR A 172 3.03 13.96 11.83
CA THR A 172 3.03 15.32 11.27
C THR A 172 4.17 16.19 11.77
N LEU A 173 4.51 16.11 13.07
CA LEU A 173 5.53 16.96 13.69
C LEU A 173 6.73 16.14 14.15
N VAL A 174 7.94 16.66 13.98
CA VAL A 174 9.17 15.96 14.40
C VAL A 174 9.93 16.79 15.42
N THR A 175 10.30 16.16 16.53
CA THR A 175 11.05 16.79 17.62
C THR A 175 12.42 17.28 17.14
N GLY A 176 12.72 18.56 17.39
CA GLY A 176 13.97 19.19 16.95
C GLY A 176 13.92 19.83 15.56
N TYR A 177 12.77 19.76 14.88
CA TYR A 177 12.52 20.38 13.57
C TYR A 177 11.38 21.40 13.70
N PRO A 178 11.63 22.58 14.31
CA PRO A 178 10.58 23.56 14.56
C PRO A 178 10.01 24.12 13.25
N ASN A 179 8.70 24.37 13.22
CA ASN A 179 7.96 24.85 12.04
C ASN A 179 8.08 23.94 10.80
N PHE A 180 8.50 22.69 10.98
CA PHE A 180 8.46 21.65 9.96
C PHE A 180 7.20 20.80 10.15
N TYR A 181 6.36 20.78 9.13
CA TYR A 181 5.12 20.00 9.09
C TYR A 181 5.20 19.04 7.91
N MET A 182 5.16 17.74 8.19
CA MET A 182 5.10 16.73 7.14
C MET A 182 3.67 16.20 7.01
N LEU A 183 3.20 16.04 5.77
CA LEU A 183 1.99 15.28 5.50
C LEU A 183 2.38 13.85 5.15
N TYR A 184 1.52 12.91 5.50
CA TYR A 184 1.70 11.48 5.25
C TYR A 184 3.03 10.92 5.79
N GLY A 185 3.35 11.26 7.03
CA GLY A 185 4.58 10.85 7.69
C GLY A 185 4.54 9.47 8.35
N PRO A 186 5.49 9.20 9.26
CA PRO A 186 5.57 7.94 9.98
C PRO A 186 4.24 7.56 10.63
N ASN A 187 3.89 6.27 10.54
CA ASN A 187 2.68 5.67 11.10
C ASN A 187 1.35 6.13 10.49
N THR A 188 1.35 6.89 9.38
CA THR A 188 0.10 7.27 8.68
C THR A 188 -0.15 6.47 7.40
N ASN A 189 0.84 5.68 6.94
CA ASN A 189 0.73 4.79 5.78
C ASN A 189 0.12 3.43 6.20
N GLY A 190 -1.12 3.47 6.70
CA GLY A 190 -1.86 2.30 7.16
C GLY A 190 -2.86 1.79 6.12
N VAL A 191 -3.92 1.14 6.61
CA VAL A 191 -5.03 0.64 5.76
C VAL A 191 -6.20 1.63 5.69
N ASN A 192 -5.93 2.89 6.04
CA ASN A 192 -6.86 3.99 5.96
C ASN A 192 -6.70 4.78 4.66
N SER A 193 -7.69 5.62 4.40
CA SER A 193 -7.73 6.52 3.26
C SER A 193 -6.65 7.58 3.42
N ILE A 194 -5.73 7.59 2.46
CA ILE A 194 -4.72 8.63 2.34
C ILE A 194 -5.35 10.03 2.24
N ILE A 195 -6.51 10.15 1.58
CA ILE A 195 -7.21 11.42 1.43
C ILE A 195 -7.66 11.94 2.79
N TYR A 196 -8.31 11.09 3.58
CA TYR A 196 -8.76 11.43 4.92
C TYR A 196 -7.60 11.84 5.83
N ILE A 197 -6.50 11.09 5.80
CA ILE A 197 -5.29 11.43 6.55
C ILE A 197 -4.75 12.81 6.16
N HIS A 198 -4.69 13.13 4.87
CA HIS A 198 -4.24 14.45 4.42
C HIS A 198 -5.18 15.57 4.86
N GLU A 199 -6.50 15.36 4.82
CA GLU A 199 -7.50 16.34 5.28
C GLU A 199 -7.37 16.61 6.78
N ALA A 200 -7.23 15.54 7.57
CA ALA A 200 -7.03 15.62 9.02
C ALA A 200 -5.71 16.34 9.36
N GLN A 201 -4.59 15.96 8.73
CA GLN A 201 -3.29 16.59 8.95
C GLN A 201 -3.28 18.05 8.51
N THR A 202 -3.87 18.38 7.35
CA THR A 202 -3.96 19.77 6.88
C THR A 202 -4.79 20.63 7.83
N THR A 203 -5.91 20.10 8.32
CA THR A 203 -6.74 20.78 9.33
C THR A 203 -5.98 21.01 10.63
N PHE A 204 -5.24 20.00 11.09
CA PHE A 204 -4.37 20.11 12.26
C PHE A 204 -3.29 21.17 12.08
N VAL A 205 -2.56 21.16 10.96
CA VAL A 205 -1.52 22.16 10.65
C VAL A 205 -2.12 23.56 10.62
N ARG A 206 -3.27 23.76 9.95
CA ARG A 206 -3.97 25.05 9.93
C ARG A 206 -4.26 25.55 11.34
N HIS A 207 -4.82 24.70 12.20
CA HIS A 207 -5.14 25.07 13.58
C HIS A 207 -3.89 25.49 14.38
N VAL A 208 -2.77 24.76 14.22
CA VAL A 208 -1.49 25.13 14.85
C VAL A 208 -1.03 26.52 14.39
N LEU A 209 -1.10 26.80 13.10
CA LEU A 209 -0.72 28.10 12.53
C LEU A 209 -1.62 29.23 13.05
N ASP A 210 -2.95 29.02 13.11
CA ASP A 210 -3.89 30.01 13.63
C ASP A 210 -3.58 30.37 15.10
N VAL A 211 -3.28 29.38 15.94
CA VAL A 211 -2.88 29.59 17.34
C VAL A 211 -1.56 30.35 17.43
N MET A 212 -0.57 30.01 16.61
CA MET A 212 0.74 30.69 16.59
C MET A 212 0.59 32.16 16.20
N VAL A 213 -0.19 32.46 15.15
CA VAL A 213 -0.47 33.83 14.71
C VAL A 213 -1.29 34.60 15.75
N GLY A 214 -2.28 33.95 16.36
CA GLY A 214 -3.09 34.54 17.44
C GLY A 214 -2.24 34.94 18.65
N ARG A 215 -1.30 34.07 19.05
CA ARG A 215 -0.34 34.37 20.13
C ARG A 215 0.63 35.49 19.76
N ALA A 216 1.11 35.54 18.51
CA ALA A 216 1.99 36.62 18.04
C ALA A 216 1.29 38.00 18.02
N ARG A 217 -0.04 38.02 17.89
CA ARG A 217 -0.84 39.25 17.90
C ARG A 217 -1.32 39.68 19.30
N ALA A 218 -1.21 38.81 20.31
CA ALA A 218 -1.55 39.17 21.68
C ALA A 218 -0.44 40.09 22.25
N PRO A 219 -0.78 41.23 22.90
CA PRO A 219 0.23 42.09 23.51
C PRO A 219 1.01 41.29 24.57
N SER A 220 2.33 41.41 24.55
CA SER A 220 3.20 40.84 25.57
C SER A 220 2.74 41.33 26.94
N ARG A 221 2.34 40.40 27.81
CA ARG A 221 2.12 40.69 29.23
C ARG A 221 3.44 40.92 29.95
#